data_AF-A0A437S963-F1
#
_entry.id   AF-A0A437S963-F1
#
_cell.length_a   1.000
_cell.length_b   1.000
_cell.length_c   1.000
_cell.angle_alpha   90.00
_cell.angle_beta   90.00
_cell.angle_gamma   90.00
#
_symmetry.space_group_name_H-M   'P 1'
#
loop_
_entity.id
_entity.type
_entity.pdbx_description
1 polymer ?
#
loop_
_entity_poly.entity_id
_entity_poly.type
_entity_poly.pdbx_seq_one_letter_code
_entity_poly.pdbx_strand_id
1 'polypeptide(L)'
;MKKKDILLNIVLVLLVALTIFQSSYLWFSFPKSKDSGLSEEIYNPEELFIEILKPKKLIVNFGEHRHTVLHNFDDIYREYLDTISMIYNETKEEDLISITLDEYLELQQQRSIVFEFNKVVTGNIFRNLLGFSNNENNETENIPIEKVYISNSEIIIGNNKGYFRTKVPNQKNISNTLSYIEGEGYNNYNNFYELYGIKKNLYYPQKNIIPIKDVYFSSSLLNEEDIREQNKIKNTLAERFLNQNIDYIRETTQDNGTRFDYDGKVLTVTDNSIIIFQDSSNFEAIERNLYISLKRAINFIANKVGIPEDLYISSVNPIKDGDNLGYKITFNLTDNSVPIVVDDEEMQNYIELEVYLDHVKSYRQVYRQTETDPDINYENTRILPLETIVSNNKVLFVNDESTKSTEDIILNISDINLVYLYNSASEDENKLDIAMEIDYEKRTLFFSLESGKFIMER
;
A
#
# COMPACT_ATOMS: atom_id res chain seq x y z
N MET A 1 18.43 -10.12 70.03
CA MET A 1 18.52 -10.65 68.65
C MET A 1 19.96 -10.55 68.18
N LYS A 2 20.52 -11.65 67.68
CA LYS A 2 21.94 -11.74 67.32
C LYS A 2 22.16 -10.89 66.07
N LYS A 3 23.32 -10.22 65.92
CA LYS A 3 23.66 -9.42 64.72
C LYS A 3 23.40 -10.17 63.39
N LYS A 4 23.52 -11.49 63.43
CA LYS A 4 23.19 -12.42 62.34
C LYS A 4 21.71 -12.39 61.93
N ASP A 5 20.79 -12.29 62.89
CA ASP A 5 19.34 -12.27 62.65
C ASP A 5 18.92 -10.95 61.99
N ILE A 6 19.58 -9.85 62.36
CA ILE A 6 19.36 -8.52 61.75
C ILE A 6 19.87 -8.51 60.31
N LEU A 7 21.07 -9.06 60.08
CA LEU A 7 21.64 -9.17 58.73
C LEU A 7 20.78 -10.05 57.82
N LEU A 8 20.28 -11.18 58.35
CA LEU A 8 19.39 -12.08 57.62
C LEU A 8 18.07 -11.39 57.23
N ASN A 9 17.51 -10.60 58.15
CA ASN A 9 16.28 -9.84 57.87
C ASN A 9 16.51 -8.73 56.84
N ILE A 10 17.65 -8.04 56.86
CA ILE A 10 17.99 -7.03 55.84
C ILE A 10 18.14 -7.67 54.46
N VAL A 11 18.83 -8.83 54.38
CA VAL A 11 18.97 -9.58 53.13
C VAL A 11 17.61 -10.08 52.63
N LEU A 12 16.74 -10.52 53.53
CA LEU A 12 15.38 -10.95 53.18
C LEU A 12 14.56 -9.79 52.60
N VAL A 13 14.60 -8.62 53.23
CA VAL A 13 13.92 -7.41 52.74
C VAL A 13 14.48 -6.97 51.39
N LEU A 14 15.80 -7.04 51.21
CA LEU A 14 16.44 -6.72 49.93
C LEU A 14 16.03 -7.69 48.82
N LEU A 15 15.93 -9.00 49.12
CA LEU A 15 15.46 -10.03 48.19
C LEU A 15 13.99 -9.83 47.82
N VAL A 16 13.14 -9.47 48.78
CA VAL A 16 11.74 -9.13 48.53
C VAL A 16 11.64 -7.88 47.67
N ALA A 17 12.45 -6.85 47.94
CA ALA A 17 12.49 -5.64 47.12
C ALA A 17 12.99 -5.93 45.68
N LEU A 18 14.00 -6.78 45.53
CA LEU A 18 14.53 -7.22 44.23
C LEU A 18 13.52 -8.06 43.44
N THR A 19 12.75 -8.92 44.11
CA THR A 19 11.70 -9.70 43.45
C THR A 19 10.51 -8.84 43.06
N ILE A 20 10.12 -7.85 43.87
CA ILE A 20 9.13 -6.84 43.48
C ILE A 20 9.67 -6.00 42.29
N PHE A 21 10.93 -5.60 42.32
CA PHE A 21 11.57 -4.85 41.24
C PHE A 21 11.66 -5.67 39.94
N GLN A 22 12.07 -6.93 40.00
CA GLN A 22 12.09 -7.84 38.85
C GLN A 22 10.69 -8.16 38.34
N SER A 23 9.71 -8.35 39.22
CA SER A 23 8.30 -8.46 38.84
C SER A 23 7.79 -7.19 38.17
N SER A 24 8.23 -6.00 38.60
CA SER A 24 7.87 -4.75 37.95
C SER A 24 8.52 -4.59 36.58
N TYR A 25 9.74 -5.10 36.40
CA TYR A 25 10.42 -5.13 35.11
C TYR A 25 9.72 -6.08 34.13
N LEU A 26 9.25 -7.24 34.60
CA LEU A 26 8.44 -8.18 33.82
C LEU A 26 7.10 -7.57 33.38
N TRP A 27 6.49 -6.68 34.17
CA TRP A 27 5.30 -5.92 33.76
C TRP A 27 5.63 -4.79 32.76
N PHE A 28 6.82 -4.19 32.84
CA PHE A 28 7.27 -3.16 31.90
C PHE A 28 7.86 -3.72 30.59
N SER A 29 8.25 -4.99 30.56
CA SER A 29 8.86 -5.65 29.39
C SER A 29 7.92 -6.60 28.64
N PHE A 30 6.60 -6.46 28.81
CA PHE A 30 5.69 -7.00 27.80
C PHE A 30 5.78 -6.11 26.55
N PRO A 31 5.99 -6.66 25.34
CA PRO A 31 5.61 -5.93 24.14
C PRO A 31 4.16 -5.53 24.35
N LYS A 32 3.83 -4.23 24.18
CA LYS A 32 2.48 -3.68 24.40
C LYS A 32 1.45 -4.74 24.02
N SER A 33 0.93 -5.46 25.00
CA SER A 33 -0.19 -6.34 24.79
C SER A 33 -1.27 -5.38 24.37
N LYS A 34 -1.67 -5.41 23.08
CA LYS A 34 -2.87 -4.74 22.62
C LYS A 34 -3.97 -5.23 23.55
N ASP A 35 -4.32 -4.38 24.51
CA ASP A 35 -5.41 -4.61 25.43
C ASP A 35 -6.61 -4.86 24.54
N SER A 36 -7.07 -6.11 24.51
CA SER A 36 -8.35 -6.52 23.91
C SER A 36 -9.50 -6.18 24.86
N GLY A 37 -9.38 -5.02 25.51
CA GLY A 37 -10.44 -4.35 26.25
C GLY A 37 -10.98 -3.23 25.37
N LEU A 38 -12.22 -3.42 24.93
CA LEU A 38 -13.04 -2.48 24.19
C LEU A 38 -13.08 -1.09 24.86
N SER A 39 -12.13 -0.23 24.54
CA SER A 39 -12.52 1.09 24.03
C SER A 39 -12.75 0.91 22.55
N GLU A 40 -13.92 1.30 22.05
CA GLU A 40 -13.99 1.79 20.67
C GLU A 40 -12.91 2.87 20.57
N GLU A 41 -11.71 2.52 20.09
CA GLU A 41 -10.89 3.53 19.44
C GLU A 41 -11.80 4.05 18.35
N ILE A 42 -12.36 5.23 18.57
CA ILE A 42 -13.11 5.96 17.56
C ILE A 42 -12.06 6.30 16.51
N TYR A 43 -11.77 5.35 15.63
CA TYR A 43 -10.84 5.52 14.53
C TYR A 43 -11.34 6.70 13.72
N ASN A 44 -10.52 7.73 13.59
CA ASN A 44 -10.86 8.88 12.76
C ASN A 44 -10.75 8.44 11.29
N PRO A 45 -11.87 8.33 10.54
CA PRO A 45 -11.80 7.89 9.15
C PRO A 45 -10.94 8.82 8.29
N GLU A 46 -10.84 10.10 8.67
CA GLU A 46 -10.04 11.11 7.97
C GLU A 46 -8.54 10.85 8.05
N GLU A 47 -8.02 10.42 9.21
CA GLU A 47 -6.60 10.07 9.37
C GLU A 47 -6.21 8.86 8.52
N LEU A 48 -7.11 7.89 8.45
CA LEU A 48 -6.96 6.68 7.66
C LEU A 48 -7.02 6.96 6.15
N PHE A 49 -7.81 7.95 5.73
CA PHE A 49 -7.79 8.41 4.34
C PHE A 49 -6.44 9.02 3.96
N ILE A 50 -5.77 9.75 4.86
CA ILE A 50 -4.43 10.29 4.58
C ILE A 50 -3.46 9.15 4.27
N GLU A 51 -3.50 8.07 5.06
CA GLU A 51 -2.61 6.91 4.87
C GLU A 51 -2.93 6.15 3.58
N ILE A 52 -4.22 5.88 3.33
CA ILE A 52 -4.66 5.11 2.15
C ILE A 52 -4.46 5.86 0.83
N LEU A 53 -4.53 7.19 0.86
CA LEU A 53 -4.36 8.07 -0.30
C LEU A 53 -2.92 8.56 -0.50
N LYS A 54 -1.97 8.01 0.28
CA LYS A 54 -0.55 8.31 0.15
C LYS A 54 -0.05 8.03 -1.28
N PRO A 55 0.84 8.90 -1.82
CA PRO A 55 1.52 8.65 -3.08
C PRO A 55 2.30 7.32 -3.06
N LYS A 56 2.42 6.66 -4.23
CA LYS A 56 3.23 5.44 -4.40
C LYS A 56 4.72 5.70 -4.17
N LYS A 57 5.21 6.84 -4.65
CA LYS A 57 6.61 7.25 -4.51
C LYS A 57 6.76 8.77 -4.55
N LEU A 58 7.84 9.23 -3.93
CA LEU A 58 8.29 10.62 -3.98
C LEU A 58 9.57 10.68 -4.82
N ILE A 59 9.53 11.40 -5.93
CA ILE A 59 10.73 11.67 -6.73
C ILE A 59 11.27 13.02 -6.29
N VAL A 60 12.57 13.08 -6.00
CA VAL A 60 13.24 14.31 -5.63
C VAL A 60 14.34 14.62 -6.61
N ASN A 61 14.25 15.80 -7.22
CA ASN A 61 15.20 16.31 -8.17
C ASN A 61 16.06 17.38 -7.49
N PHE A 62 17.36 17.12 -7.39
CA PHE A 62 18.32 18.10 -6.85
C PHE A 62 18.93 18.99 -7.95
N GLY A 63 18.56 18.71 -9.20
CA GLY A 63 19.10 19.33 -10.41
C GLY A 63 20.37 18.65 -10.93
N GLU A 64 20.74 18.95 -12.17
CA GLU A 64 21.96 18.45 -12.83
C GLU A 64 22.09 16.92 -12.85
N HIS A 65 21.05 16.20 -13.30
CA HIS A 65 20.99 14.73 -13.35
C HIS A 65 21.10 14.03 -11.98
N ARG A 66 20.85 14.75 -10.88
CA ARG A 66 20.80 14.17 -9.53
C ARG A 66 19.34 13.98 -9.11
N HIS A 67 18.92 12.73 -9.06
CA HIS A 67 17.56 12.34 -8.75
C HIS A 67 17.55 11.23 -7.71
N THR A 68 16.54 11.21 -6.86
CA THR A 68 16.28 10.06 -6.00
C THR A 68 14.80 9.72 -6.01
N VAL A 69 14.51 8.44 -5.82
CA VAL A 69 13.15 7.93 -5.63
C VAL A 69 13.07 7.43 -4.19
N LEU A 70 12.25 8.10 -3.40
CA LEU A 70 11.97 7.74 -2.02
C LEU A 70 10.67 6.99 -1.94
N HIS A 71 10.69 5.92 -1.17
CA HIS A 71 9.52 5.12 -0.84
C HIS A 71 9.08 5.35 0.61
N ASN A 72 9.98 5.64 1.55
CA ASN A 72 9.59 6.14 2.88
C ASN A 72 9.65 7.69 2.92
N PHE A 73 8.49 8.34 3.06
CA PHE A 73 8.37 9.81 3.04
C PHE A 73 7.10 10.33 3.75
N ASP A 74 6.62 9.65 4.80
CA ASP A 74 5.36 10.02 5.47
C ASP A 74 5.39 11.43 6.05
N ASP A 75 6.48 11.80 6.72
CA ASP A 75 6.65 13.13 7.29
C ASP A 75 6.56 14.20 6.21
N ILE A 76 7.20 13.96 5.06
CA ILE A 76 7.18 14.88 3.91
C ILE A 76 5.77 14.93 3.32
N TYR A 77 5.10 13.81 3.13
CA TYR A 77 3.75 13.80 2.59
C TYR A 77 2.78 14.59 3.49
N ARG A 78 2.83 14.37 4.82
CA ARG A 78 2.02 15.12 5.78
C ARG A 78 2.35 16.62 5.78
N GLU A 79 3.62 17.00 5.62
CA GLU A 79 4.06 18.40 5.52
C GLU A 79 3.53 19.11 4.25
N TYR A 80 3.25 18.36 3.19
CA TYR A 80 2.77 18.88 1.90
C TYR A 80 1.26 18.65 1.68
N LEU A 81 0.56 18.01 2.62
CA LEU A 81 -0.85 17.66 2.47
C LEU A 81 -1.72 18.87 2.14
N ASP A 82 -1.55 19.99 2.87
CA ASP A 82 -2.30 21.22 2.60
C ASP A 82 -2.02 21.78 1.20
N THR A 83 -0.78 21.70 0.73
CA THR A 83 -0.40 22.15 -0.63
C THR A 83 -1.02 21.26 -1.70
N ILE A 84 -0.97 19.94 -1.50
CA ILE A 84 -1.60 18.97 -2.40
C ILE A 84 -3.11 19.20 -2.43
N SER A 85 -3.75 19.36 -1.27
CA SER A 85 -5.18 19.67 -1.16
C SER A 85 -5.53 20.98 -1.87
N MET A 86 -4.75 22.05 -1.69
CA MET A 86 -4.94 23.31 -2.41
C MET A 86 -4.88 23.10 -3.93
N ILE A 87 -3.90 22.33 -4.43
CA ILE A 87 -3.80 22.02 -5.87
C ILE A 87 -5.06 21.29 -6.35
N TYR A 88 -5.53 20.29 -5.61
CA TYR A 88 -6.75 19.57 -5.95
C TYR A 88 -8.02 20.45 -5.84
N ASN A 89 -8.03 21.45 -4.95
CA ASN A 89 -9.17 22.36 -4.71
C ASN A 89 -9.27 23.48 -5.76
N GLU A 90 -8.14 24.10 -6.09
CA GLU A 90 -8.09 25.34 -6.87
C GLU A 90 -7.81 25.11 -8.35
N THR A 91 -7.34 23.93 -8.75
CA THR A 91 -7.10 23.63 -10.16
C THR A 91 -8.42 23.48 -10.92
N LYS A 92 -8.57 24.29 -11.97
CA LYS A 92 -9.68 24.22 -12.94
C LYS A 92 -9.16 23.93 -14.33
N GLU A 93 -9.96 23.27 -15.17
CA GLU A 93 -9.54 22.87 -16.52
C GLU A 93 -9.23 24.08 -17.40
N GLU A 94 -9.96 25.19 -17.22
CA GLU A 94 -9.73 26.47 -17.91
C GLU A 94 -8.40 27.15 -17.56
N ASP A 95 -7.80 26.78 -16.41
CA ASP A 95 -6.54 27.35 -15.92
C ASP A 95 -5.31 26.48 -16.23
N LEU A 96 -5.52 25.33 -16.88
CA LEU A 96 -4.44 24.42 -17.26
C LEU A 96 -3.77 24.83 -18.57
N ILE A 97 -2.46 24.96 -18.52
CA ILE A 97 -1.63 25.17 -19.71
C ILE A 97 -0.90 23.86 -20.01
N SER A 98 -1.30 23.19 -21.09
CA SER A 98 -0.64 21.95 -21.53
C SER A 98 0.83 22.20 -21.83
N ILE A 99 1.69 21.28 -21.34
CA ILE A 99 3.10 21.24 -21.67
C ILE A 99 3.44 19.88 -22.29
N THR A 100 4.45 19.88 -23.15
CA THR A 100 4.95 18.67 -23.80
C THR A 100 5.73 17.80 -22.81
N LEU A 101 5.89 16.51 -23.16
CA LEU A 101 6.75 15.61 -22.40
C LEU A 101 8.20 16.11 -22.34
N ASP A 102 8.69 16.72 -23.42
CA ASP A 102 10.04 17.28 -23.48
C ASP A 102 10.22 18.41 -22.48
N GLU A 103 9.30 19.37 -22.46
CA GLU A 103 9.30 20.46 -21.48
C GLU A 103 9.21 19.92 -20.05
N TYR A 104 8.39 18.89 -19.82
CA TYR A 104 8.30 18.26 -18.50
C TYR A 104 9.60 17.57 -18.07
N LEU A 105 10.29 16.86 -18.97
CA LEU A 105 11.58 16.23 -18.69
C LEU A 105 12.67 17.27 -18.41
N GLU A 106 12.65 18.43 -19.09
CA GLU A 106 13.56 19.54 -18.78
C GLU A 106 13.33 20.10 -17.37
N LEU A 107 12.09 20.17 -16.90
CA LEU A 107 11.78 20.58 -15.52
C LEU A 107 12.35 19.65 -14.46
N GLN A 108 12.60 18.38 -14.79
CA GLN A 108 13.24 17.43 -13.87
C GLN A 108 14.70 17.78 -13.61
N GLN A 109 15.36 18.51 -14.52
CA GLN A 109 16.73 18.99 -14.31
C GLN A 109 16.82 20.18 -13.35
N GLN A 110 15.67 20.66 -12.84
CA GLN A 110 15.57 21.70 -11.84
C GLN A 110 15.28 21.12 -10.46
N ARG A 111 15.52 21.91 -9.41
CA ARG A 111 15.20 21.54 -8.04
C ARG A 111 13.69 21.41 -7.85
N SER A 112 13.21 20.21 -7.56
CA SER A 112 11.78 19.93 -7.42
C SER A 112 11.51 18.67 -6.60
N ILE A 113 10.26 18.52 -6.18
CA ILE A 113 9.71 17.27 -5.65
C ILE A 113 8.51 16.85 -6.50
N VAL A 114 8.29 15.56 -6.66
CA VAL A 114 7.16 15.02 -7.42
C VAL A 114 6.50 13.90 -6.62
N PHE A 115 5.24 14.11 -6.25
CA PHE A 115 4.41 13.06 -5.68
C PHE A 115 3.72 12.30 -6.81
N GLU A 116 3.94 10.99 -6.89
CA GLU A 116 3.28 10.12 -7.87
C GLU A 116 2.25 9.24 -7.17
N PHE A 117 0.97 9.47 -7.47
CA PHE A 117 -0.18 8.82 -6.85
C PHE A 117 -0.57 7.53 -7.59
N ASN A 118 -1.25 6.63 -6.88
CA ASN A 118 -1.93 5.51 -7.50
C ASN A 118 -3.10 6.04 -8.35
N LYS A 119 -3.28 5.49 -9.56
CA LYS A 119 -4.12 6.00 -10.67
C LYS A 119 -5.63 6.01 -10.43
N VAL A 120 -6.09 5.94 -9.18
CA VAL A 120 -7.46 5.53 -8.86
C VAL A 120 -8.34 6.67 -8.37
N VAL A 121 -7.78 7.70 -7.72
CA VAL A 121 -8.58 8.71 -7.02
C VAL A 121 -8.53 10.04 -7.76
N THR A 122 -9.70 10.53 -8.17
CA THR A 122 -9.83 11.82 -8.87
C THR A 122 -9.86 13.00 -7.90
N GLY A 123 -9.61 14.19 -8.46
CA GLY A 123 -9.73 15.51 -7.83
C GLY A 123 -10.72 15.59 -6.67
N ASN A 124 -12.02 15.62 -6.97
CA ASN A 124 -13.07 15.86 -5.98
C ASN A 124 -13.21 14.75 -4.94
N ILE A 125 -12.89 13.51 -5.33
CA ILE A 125 -13.00 12.36 -4.45
C ILE A 125 -11.92 12.47 -3.38
N PHE A 126 -10.68 12.75 -3.78
CA PHE A 126 -9.57 13.00 -2.86
C PHE A 126 -9.91 14.11 -1.85
N ARG A 127 -10.47 15.23 -2.31
CA ARG A 127 -10.91 16.34 -1.45
C ARG A 127 -11.92 15.93 -0.39
N ASN A 128 -12.98 15.23 -0.82
CA ASN A 128 -14.07 14.82 0.05
C ASN A 128 -13.60 13.81 1.10
N LEU A 129 -12.72 12.87 0.70
CA LEU A 129 -12.17 11.86 1.61
C LEU A 129 -11.29 12.49 2.69
N LEU A 130 -10.52 13.51 2.37
CA LEU A 130 -9.66 14.20 3.32
C LEU A 130 -10.37 15.29 4.15
N GLY A 131 -11.70 15.39 4.07
CA GLY A 131 -12.48 16.34 4.89
C GLY A 131 -12.39 17.81 4.42
N PHE A 132 -11.85 18.09 3.22
CA PHE A 132 -11.64 19.45 2.72
C PHE A 132 -12.81 20.02 1.90
N SER A 133 -13.98 19.39 1.93
CA SER A 133 -15.14 19.79 1.10
C SER A 133 -15.96 20.92 1.71
N ASN A 134 -16.20 21.98 0.95
CA ASN A 134 -17.30 22.92 1.17
C ASN A 134 -18.51 22.42 0.36
N ASN A 135 -19.72 22.47 0.93
CA ASN A 135 -20.99 21.88 0.44
C ASN A 135 -21.49 22.27 -0.99
N GLU A 136 -20.64 22.76 -1.88
CA GLU A 136 -20.97 23.14 -3.26
C GLU A 136 -20.29 22.19 -4.26
N ASN A 137 -20.77 20.94 -4.31
CA ASN A 137 -20.34 19.95 -5.29
C ASN A 137 -21.05 20.20 -6.63
N ASN A 138 -20.41 20.93 -7.54
CA ASN A 138 -20.71 20.80 -8.97
C ASN A 138 -19.91 19.61 -9.53
N GLU A 139 -20.61 18.60 -10.03
CA GLU A 139 -20.07 17.31 -10.50
C GLU A 139 -19.20 17.39 -11.77
N THR A 140 -18.91 18.57 -12.32
CA THR A 140 -18.57 18.71 -13.74
C THR A 140 -17.13 19.04 -14.12
N GLU A 141 -16.19 19.21 -13.17
CA GLU A 141 -14.79 19.53 -13.52
C GLU A 141 -13.81 18.69 -12.70
N ASN A 142 -13.76 17.39 -12.98
CA ASN A 142 -12.82 16.47 -12.34
C ASN A 142 -11.59 16.27 -13.24
N ILE A 143 -10.48 16.94 -12.88
CA ILE A 143 -9.18 16.62 -13.46
C ILE A 143 -8.58 15.45 -12.65
N PRO A 144 -8.35 14.27 -13.24
CA PRO A 144 -7.56 13.23 -12.59
C PRO A 144 -6.14 13.77 -12.43
N ILE A 145 -5.56 13.65 -11.24
CA ILE A 145 -4.20 14.06 -10.95
C ILE A 145 -3.46 12.80 -10.50
N GLU A 146 -2.53 12.33 -11.33
CA GLU A 146 -1.70 11.16 -11.03
C GLU A 146 -0.31 11.60 -10.52
N LYS A 147 0.11 12.82 -10.85
CA LYS A 147 1.41 13.37 -10.50
C LYS A 147 1.27 14.82 -10.09
N VAL A 148 1.96 15.20 -9.02
CA VAL A 148 2.06 16.60 -8.56
C VAL A 148 3.54 16.95 -8.44
N TYR A 149 4.03 17.74 -9.39
CA TYR A 149 5.37 18.33 -9.37
C TYR A 149 5.30 19.70 -8.70
N ILE A 150 6.21 19.95 -7.77
CA ILE A 150 6.34 21.22 -7.04
C ILE A 150 7.81 21.63 -7.09
N SER A 151 8.09 22.79 -7.70
CA SER A 151 9.38 23.49 -7.56
C SER A 151 9.22 24.70 -6.65
N ASN A 152 10.22 25.59 -6.58
CA ASN A 152 10.04 26.88 -5.90
C ASN A 152 9.26 27.91 -6.75
N SER A 153 9.04 27.64 -8.04
CA SER A 153 8.46 28.59 -9.00
C SER A 153 7.18 28.11 -9.66
N GLU A 154 7.05 26.80 -9.87
CA GLU A 154 5.97 26.23 -10.68
C GLU A 154 5.36 25.00 -10.02
N ILE A 155 4.08 24.78 -10.32
CA ILE A 155 3.35 23.55 -10.01
C ILE A 155 2.90 22.95 -11.34
N ILE A 156 3.23 21.68 -11.55
CA ILE A 156 2.77 20.91 -12.72
C ILE A 156 1.97 19.72 -12.21
N ILE A 157 0.84 19.45 -12.86
CA ILE A 157 0.10 18.22 -12.66
C ILE A 157 0.24 17.30 -13.87
N GLY A 158 0.28 16.00 -13.64
CA GLY A 158 0.33 14.99 -14.70
C GLY A 158 -0.81 13.99 -14.57
N ASN A 159 -1.33 13.52 -15.70
CA ASN A 159 -2.31 12.43 -15.79
C ASN A 159 -2.20 11.70 -17.14
N ASN A 160 -3.09 10.74 -17.37
CA ASN A 160 -3.18 9.99 -18.63
C ASN A 160 -3.33 10.83 -19.91
N LYS A 161 -3.76 12.10 -19.85
CA LYS A 161 -3.86 13.01 -21.01
C LYS A 161 -2.57 13.79 -21.26
N GLY A 162 -1.67 13.88 -20.29
CA GLY A 162 -0.41 14.62 -20.41
C GLY A 162 -0.04 15.40 -19.15
N TYR A 163 0.76 16.45 -19.33
CA TYR A 163 1.27 17.30 -18.26
C TYR A 163 0.75 18.73 -18.44
N PHE A 164 0.43 19.39 -17.32
CA PHE A 164 -0.21 20.70 -17.33
C PHE A 164 0.39 21.60 -16.26
N ARG A 165 0.83 22.80 -16.66
CA ARG A 165 1.20 23.86 -15.72
C ARG A 165 -0.08 24.46 -15.13
N THR A 166 -0.10 24.59 -13.81
CA THR A 166 -1.22 25.20 -13.10
C THR A 166 -0.97 26.69 -12.86
N LYS A 167 -2.04 27.46 -12.65
CA LYS A 167 -1.96 28.84 -12.15
C LYS A 167 -2.10 28.95 -10.63
N VAL A 168 -2.19 27.81 -9.93
CA VAL A 168 -2.35 27.78 -8.47
C VAL A 168 -1.12 28.44 -7.84
N PRO A 169 -1.27 29.40 -6.91
CA PRO A 169 -0.14 30.07 -6.30
C PRO A 169 0.78 29.08 -5.58
N ASN A 170 2.05 29.07 -5.96
CA ASN A 170 3.03 28.26 -5.25
C ASN A 170 3.52 28.99 -4.00
N GLN A 171 3.04 28.55 -2.83
CA GLN A 171 3.41 29.12 -1.54
C GLN A 171 4.47 28.31 -0.80
N LYS A 172 4.85 27.13 -1.33
CA LYS A 172 5.70 26.17 -0.63
C LYS A 172 7.15 26.32 -1.09
N ASN A 173 8.04 26.56 -0.13
CA ASN A 173 9.47 26.56 -0.37
C ASN A 173 10.03 25.17 -0.10
N ILE A 174 10.53 24.52 -1.15
CA ILE A 174 11.02 23.13 -1.07
C ILE A 174 12.47 23.03 -0.61
N SER A 175 13.20 24.15 -0.50
CA SER A 175 14.64 24.13 -0.25
C SER A 175 15.03 23.41 1.05
N ASN A 176 14.21 23.56 2.11
CA ASN A 176 14.45 22.87 3.37
C ASN A 176 14.28 21.36 3.23
N THR A 177 13.21 20.91 2.57
CA THR A 177 12.95 19.49 2.29
C THR A 177 14.08 18.87 1.47
N LEU A 178 14.55 19.56 0.42
CA LEU A 178 15.68 19.10 -0.38
C LEU A 178 16.96 18.98 0.45
N SER A 179 17.30 19.98 1.25
CA SER A 179 18.49 19.96 2.08
C SER A 179 18.44 18.90 3.18
N TYR A 180 17.25 18.62 3.73
CA TYR A 180 17.05 17.53 4.67
C TYR A 180 17.40 16.17 4.02
N ILE A 181 16.84 15.89 2.84
CA ILE A 181 17.09 14.63 2.12
C ILE A 181 18.56 14.52 1.68
N GLU A 182 19.16 15.61 1.19
CA GLU A 182 20.60 15.62 0.87
C GLU A 182 21.46 15.33 2.12
N GLY A 183 21.04 15.81 3.30
CA GLY A 183 21.74 15.62 4.57
C GLY A 183 21.67 14.20 5.12
N GLU A 184 20.53 13.53 4.98
CA GLU A 184 20.37 12.11 5.36
C GLU A 184 21.11 11.15 4.40
N GLY A 185 21.42 11.62 3.20
CA GLY A 185 22.00 10.82 2.13
C GLY A 185 20.94 10.07 1.35
N TYR A 186 21.21 9.85 0.05
CA TYR A 186 20.23 9.27 -0.87
C TYR A 186 20.88 8.37 -1.91
N ASN A 187 20.07 7.45 -2.46
CA ASN A 187 20.45 6.63 -3.61
C ASN A 187 20.13 7.39 -4.89
N ASN A 188 21.11 7.53 -5.79
CA ASN A 188 20.90 8.23 -7.05
C ASN A 188 20.20 7.31 -8.08
N TYR A 189 19.25 7.89 -8.79
CA TYR A 189 18.52 7.28 -9.90
C TYR A 189 18.80 8.08 -11.15
N ASN A 190 18.84 7.40 -12.29
CA ASN A 190 18.83 8.04 -13.59
C ASN A 190 17.44 7.94 -14.18
N ASN A 191 17.00 8.97 -14.91
CA ASN A 191 15.81 8.84 -15.73
C ASN A 191 16.13 8.07 -17.04
N PHE A 192 15.08 7.60 -17.72
CA PHE A 192 15.22 6.84 -18.97
C PHE A 192 15.85 7.63 -20.11
N TYR A 193 15.70 8.96 -20.09
CA TYR A 193 16.33 9.81 -21.08
C TYR A 193 17.85 9.84 -20.89
N GLU A 194 18.33 9.91 -19.66
CA GLU A 194 19.76 9.85 -19.30
C GLU A 194 20.39 8.49 -19.63
N LEU A 195 19.67 7.40 -19.39
CA LEU A 195 20.17 6.03 -19.62
C LEU A 195 20.17 5.63 -21.10
N TYR A 196 19.08 5.95 -21.80
CA TYR A 196 18.79 5.36 -23.11
C TYR A 196 18.52 6.39 -24.21
N GLY A 197 18.46 7.69 -23.89
CA GLY A 197 17.94 8.72 -24.80
C GLY A 197 16.43 8.58 -25.05
N ILE A 198 15.73 7.76 -24.26
CA ILE A 198 14.31 7.47 -24.42
C ILE A 198 13.53 8.49 -23.59
N LYS A 199 12.69 9.27 -24.26
CA LYS A 199 11.83 10.29 -23.65
C LYS A 199 10.70 9.64 -22.87
N LYS A 200 10.98 9.22 -21.65
CA LYS A 200 10.03 8.65 -20.69
C LYS A 200 10.32 9.16 -19.30
N ASN A 201 9.26 9.46 -18.55
CA ASN A 201 9.34 9.77 -17.14
C ASN A 201 9.40 8.48 -16.31
N LEU A 202 10.49 7.73 -16.48
CA LEU A 202 10.79 6.50 -15.76
C LEU A 202 12.17 6.63 -15.13
N TYR A 203 12.34 6.05 -13.94
CA TYR A 203 13.56 6.12 -13.16
C TYR A 203 14.11 4.72 -12.91
N TYR A 204 15.42 4.57 -12.97
CA TYR A 204 16.11 3.33 -12.69
C TYR A 204 17.33 3.59 -11.78
N PRO A 205 17.60 2.74 -10.78
CA PRO A 205 18.74 2.92 -9.88
C PRO A 205 20.06 3.04 -10.67
N GLN A 206 20.89 4.03 -10.35
CA GLN A 206 22.20 4.17 -11.01
C GLN A 206 23.16 3.05 -10.61
N LYS A 207 23.02 2.53 -9.39
CA LYS A 207 23.82 1.41 -8.88
C LYS A 207 23.07 0.10 -9.06
N ASN A 208 23.81 -0.93 -9.45
CA ASN A 208 23.31 -2.31 -9.53
C ASN A 208 23.25 -3.00 -8.15
N ILE A 209 23.30 -2.23 -7.06
CA ILE A 209 23.17 -2.73 -5.69
C ILE A 209 22.28 -1.76 -4.95
N ILE A 210 21.21 -2.27 -4.36
CA ILE A 210 20.28 -1.51 -3.54
C ILE A 210 20.11 -2.20 -2.18
N PRO A 211 19.98 -1.43 -1.08
CA PRO A 211 19.57 -1.99 0.20
C PRO A 211 18.08 -2.34 0.13
N ILE A 212 17.75 -3.59 0.41
CA ILE A 212 16.38 -4.11 0.43
C ILE A 212 16.11 -4.60 1.85
N LYS A 213 14.96 -4.21 2.40
CA LYS A 213 14.52 -4.69 3.71
C LYS A 213 14.02 -6.13 3.57
N ASP A 214 14.39 -6.98 4.52
CA ASP A 214 13.75 -8.29 4.65
C ASP A 214 12.35 -8.12 5.23
N VAL A 215 11.35 -8.61 4.51
CA VAL A 215 9.94 -8.54 4.90
C VAL A 215 9.42 -9.95 5.09
N TYR A 216 8.81 -10.21 6.25
CA TYR A 216 8.26 -11.49 6.62
C TYR A 216 6.77 -11.36 6.86
N PHE A 217 6.00 -12.25 6.22
CA PHE A 217 4.59 -12.42 6.49
C PHE A 217 4.29 -13.80 7.06
N SER A 218 3.49 -13.77 8.11
CA SER A 218 2.89 -14.96 8.70
C SER A 218 1.37 -14.79 8.77
N SER A 219 0.68 -15.92 8.76
CA SER A 219 -0.76 -15.96 9.03
C SER A 219 -1.00 -16.80 10.27
N SER A 220 -1.59 -16.17 11.27
CA SER A 220 -2.06 -16.86 12.47
C SER A 220 -3.18 -17.87 12.18
N LEU A 221 -3.73 -17.91 10.97
CA LEU A 221 -4.69 -18.92 10.54
C LEU A 221 -4.01 -20.18 9.98
N LEU A 222 -2.70 -20.14 9.66
CA LEU A 222 -1.93 -21.29 9.17
C LEU A 222 -1.16 -22.00 10.28
N ASN A 223 -0.74 -21.28 11.33
CA ASN A 223 0.15 -21.79 12.38
C ASN A 223 -0.33 -23.13 12.98
N GLU A 224 0.24 -24.24 12.54
CA GLU A 224 -0.18 -25.59 12.90
C GLU A 224 0.07 -25.93 14.38
N GLU A 225 0.97 -25.20 15.04
CA GLU A 225 1.38 -25.49 16.41
C GLU A 225 0.27 -25.18 17.44
N ASP A 226 -0.71 -24.33 17.10
CA ASP A 226 -1.83 -23.98 17.99
C ASP A 226 -3.21 -23.93 17.29
N ILE A 227 -3.75 -25.11 16.98
CA ILE A 227 -5.13 -25.29 16.49
C ILE A 227 -6.19 -24.62 17.38
N ARG A 228 -5.94 -24.49 18.69
CA ARG A 228 -6.90 -23.83 19.60
C ARG A 228 -6.93 -22.33 19.35
N GLU A 229 -5.76 -21.72 19.16
CA GLU A 229 -5.63 -20.32 18.79
C GLU A 229 -6.27 -20.04 17.42
N GLN A 230 -6.01 -20.87 16.41
CA GLN A 230 -6.65 -20.74 15.10
C GLN A 230 -8.18 -20.70 15.21
N ASN A 231 -8.77 -21.66 15.95
CA ASN A 231 -10.22 -21.71 16.14
C ASN A 231 -10.76 -20.49 16.88
N LYS A 232 -10.01 -19.98 17.88
CA LYS A 232 -10.38 -18.75 18.58
C LYS A 232 -10.40 -17.55 17.64
N ILE A 233 -9.42 -17.44 16.74
CA ILE A 233 -9.35 -16.36 15.74
C ILE A 233 -10.50 -16.49 14.74
N LYS A 234 -10.74 -17.70 14.19
CA LYS A 234 -11.87 -17.97 13.29
C LYS A 234 -13.22 -17.59 13.92
N ASN A 235 -13.45 -17.98 15.17
CA ASN A 235 -14.67 -17.62 15.90
C ASN A 235 -14.79 -16.12 16.12
N THR A 236 -13.70 -15.45 16.49
CA THR A 236 -13.68 -13.98 16.67
C THR A 236 -14.01 -13.27 15.35
N LEU A 237 -13.46 -13.73 14.23
CA LEU A 237 -13.79 -13.22 12.91
C LEU A 237 -15.27 -13.45 12.57
N ALA A 238 -15.80 -14.65 12.82
CA ALA A 238 -17.21 -14.97 12.61
C ALA A 238 -18.13 -14.03 13.39
N GLU A 239 -17.86 -13.82 14.69
CA GLU A 239 -18.66 -12.91 15.51
C GLU A 239 -18.62 -11.47 14.98
N ARG A 240 -17.44 -11.00 14.57
CA ARG A 240 -17.27 -9.66 14.00
C ARG A 240 -17.98 -9.51 12.67
N PHE A 241 -17.77 -10.41 11.71
CA PHE A 241 -18.37 -10.28 10.37
C PHE A 241 -19.89 -10.44 10.41
N LEU A 242 -20.39 -11.40 11.18
CA LEU A 242 -21.81 -11.72 11.26
C LEU A 242 -22.56 -10.87 12.31
N ASN A 243 -21.84 -10.05 13.10
CA ASN A 243 -22.38 -9.22 14.17
C ASN A 243 -23.27 -10.01 15.14
N GLN A 244 -22.84 -11.23 15.48
CA GLN A 244 -23.63 -12.15 16.28
C GLN A 244 -22.69 -12.97 17.18
N ASN A 245 -23.15 -13.36 18.36
CA ASN A 245 -22.38 -14.24 19.21
C ASN A 245 -22.24 -15.65 18.59
N ILE A 246 -21.08 -16.27 18.78
CA ILE A 246 -20.70 -17.55 18.16
C ILE A 246 -21.71 -18.68 18.41
N ASP A 247 -22.38 -18.68 19.56
CA ASP A 247 -23.36 -19.73 19.92
C ASP A 247 -24.60 -19.75 19.01
N TYR A 248 -24.84 -18.68 18.25
CA TYR A 248 -25.97 -18.55 17.31
C TYR A 248 -25.54 -18.67 15.85
N ILE A 249 -24.25 -18.81 15.58
CA ILE A 249 -23.70 -18.91 14.24
C ILE A 249 -23.60 -20.38 13.86
N ARG A 250 -24.08 -20.74 12.67
CA ARG A 250 -23.93 -22.10 12.17
C ARG A 250 -22.54 -22.28 11.57
N GLU A 251 -21.74 -23.15 12.15
CA GLU A 251 -20.43 -23.54 11.63
C GLU A 251 -20.51 -24.82 10.78
N THR A 252 -19.74 -24.89 9.70
CA THR A 252 -19.57 -26.08 8.87
C THR A 252 -18.14 -26.13 8.33
N THR A 253 -17.40 -27.18 8.67
CA THR A 253 -16.04 -27.41 8.17
C THR A 253 -16.08 -28.37 6.97
N GLN A 254 -15.37 -28.02 5.90
CA GLN A 254 -15.20 -28.83 4.69
C GLN A 254 -13.71 -28.86 4.30
N ASP A 255 -13.36 -29.65 3.27
CA ASP A 255 -11.98 -29.88 2.84
C ASP A 255 -11.23 -28.61 2.35
N ASN A 256 -11.93 -27.49 2.15
CA ASN A 256 -11.35 -26.22 1.69
C ASN A 256 -11.51 -25.07 2.71
N GLY A 257 -11.83 -25.39 3.97
CA GLY A 257 -11.92 -24.42 5.07
C GLY A 257 -13.21 -24.47 5.90
N THR A 258 -13.37 -23.45 6.74
CA THR A 258 -14.48 -23.33 7.70
C THR A 258 -15.47 -22.26 7.24
N ARG A 259 -16.76 -22.62 7.19
CA ARG A 259 -17.86 -21.74 6.84
C ARG A 259 -18.73 -21.43 8.06
N PHE A 260 -19.09 -20.16 8.21
CA PHE A 260 -19.97 -19.62 9.23
C PHE A 260 -21.17 -18.95 8.56
N ASP A 261 -22.39 -19.34 8.91
CA ASP A 261 -23.62 -18.79 8.36
C ASP A 261 -24.51 -18.20 9.46
N TYR A 262 -25.06 -17.00 9.21
CA TYR A 262 -26.09 -16.39 10.05
C TYR A 262 -26.90 -15.36 9.24
N ASP A 263 -28.23 -15.44 9.28
CA ASP A 263 -29.16 -14.44 8.72
C ASP A 263 -28.84 -13.98 7.27
N GLY A 264 -28.62 -14.94 6.37
CA GLY A 264 -28.31 -14.65 4.96
C GLY A 264 -26.89 -14.11 4.72
N LYS A 265 -26.08 -13.97 5.77
CA LYS A 265 -24.66 -13.64 5.71
C LYS A 265 -23.81 -14.88 5.90
N VAL A 266 -22.67 -14.87 5.23
CA VAL A 266 -21.75 -16.00 5.15
C VAL A 266 -20.34 -15.47 5.33
N LEU A 267 -19.57 -16.10 6.21
CA LEU A 267 -18.12 -15.95 6.31
C LEU A 267 -17.47 -17.30 6.05
N THR A 268 -16.56 -17.38 5.09
CA THR A 268 -15.70 -18.54 4.86
C THR A 268 -14.27 -18.14 5.15
N VAL A 269 -13.57 -18.96 5.93
CA VAL A 269 -12.13 -18.87 6.16
C VAL A 269 -11.52 -20.10 5.48
N THR A 270 -10.78 -19.88 4.39
CA THR A 270 -10.14 -20.97 3.65
C THR A 270 -8.87 -21.45 4.37
N ASP A 271 -8.41 -22.64 4.00
CA ASP A 271 -7.16 -23.19 4.53
C ASP A 271 -5.92 -22.40 4.08
N ASN A 272 -6.00 -21.67 2.96
CA ASN A 272 -4.94 -20.76 2.49
C ASN A 272 -5.06 -19.34 3.10
N SER A 273 -5.69 -19.21 4.27
CA SER A 273 -5.88 -17.93 4.98
C SER A 273 -6.65 -16.86 4.21
N ILE A 274 -7.53 -17.24 3.28
CA ILE A 274 -8.40 -16.28 2.60
C ILE A 274 -9.70 -16.16 3.38
N ILE A 275 -10.04 -14.93 3.77
CA ILE A 275 -11.34 -14.59 4.32
C ILE A 275 -12.26 -14.20 3.18
N ILE A 276 -13.46 -14.79 3.12
CA ILE A 276 -14.49 -14.50 2.13
C ILE A 276 -15.80 -14.24 2.87
N PHE A 277 -16.37 -13.05 2.72
CA PHE A 277 -17.66 -12.68 3.26
C PHE A 277 -18.65 -12.32 2.16
N GLN A 278 -19.90 -12.74 2.34
CA GLN A 278 -21.02 -12.46 1.44
C GLN A 278 -22.27 -12.13 2.25
N ASP A 279 -22.97 -11.07 1.85
CA ASP A 279 -24.28 -10.69 2.38
C ASP A 279 -25.34 -10.83 1.29
N SER A 280 -26.33 -11.72 1.52
CA SER A 280 -27.47 -11.94 0.61
C SER A 280 -28.72 -11.14 1.02
N SER A 281 -28.59 -10.24 2.01
CA SER A 281 -29.68 -9.37 2.43
C SER A 281 -30.14 -8.47 1.29
N ASN A 282 -31.43 -8.11 1.26
CA ASN A 282 -31.93 -7.14 0.30
C ASN A 282 -31.40 -5.73 0.65
N PHE A 283 -30.93 -5.00 -0.35
CA PHE A 283 -30.51 -3.60 -0.23
C PHE A 283 -30.90 -2.83 -1.50
N GLU A 284 -30.97 -1.50 -1.37
CA GLU A 284 -31.29 -0.59 -2.47
C GLU A 284 -30.21 0.50 -2.57
N ALA A 285 -29.61 0.63 -3.75
CA ALA A 285 -28.60 1.63 -4.06
C ALA A 285 -28.78 2.12 -5.49
N ILE A 286 -29.75 3.01 -5.69
CA ILE A 286 -30.15 3.50 -7.03
C ILE A 286 -29.15 4.47 -7.67
N GLU A 287 -28.19 4.99 -6.90
CA GLU A 287 -27.17 5.93 -7.36
C GLU A 287 -25.77 5.51 -6.92
N ARG A 288 -24.74 6.05 -7.60
CA ARG A 288 -23.34 5.84 -7.21
C ARG A 288 -22.83 7.03 -6.42
N ASN A 289 -22.18 6.77 -5.30
CA ASN A 289 -21.43 7.77 -4.55
C ASN A 289 -20.12 7.19 -4.04
N LEU A 290 -19.00 7.50 -4.70
CA LEU A 290 -17.71 6.90 -4.34
C LEU A 290 -17.25 7.30 -2.93
N TYR A 291 -17.53 8.54 -2.48
CA TYR A 291 -17.16 8.97 -1.13
C TYR A 291 -17.84 8.09 -0.08
N ILE A 292 -19.16 7.89 -0.19
CA ILE A 292 -19.93 7.06 0.74
C ILE A 292 -19.43 5.61 0.68
N SER A 293 -19.28 5.05 -0.52
CA SER A 293 -18.85 3.65 -0.68
C SER A 293 -17.42 3.41 -0.18
N LEU A 294 -16.49 4.33 -0.40
CA LEU A 294 -15.13 4.17 0.06
C LEU A 294 -15.02 4.35 1.58
N LYS A 295 -15.71 5.34 2.15
CA LYS A 295 -15.85 5.49 3.61
C LYS A 295 -16.44 4.24 4.24
N ARG A 296 -17.46 3.65 3.61
CA ARG A 296 -18.06 2.40 4.08
C ARG A 296 -17.09 1.23 4.00
N ALA A 297 -16.36 1.09 2.89
CA ALA A 297 -15.38 0.03 2.69
C ALA A 297 -14.29 0.05 3.78
N ILE A 298 -13.73 1.24 4.03
CA ILE A 298 -12.66 1.43 5.00
C ILE A 298 -13.15 1.18 6.42
N ASN A 299 -14.32 1.72 6.79
CA ASN A 299 -14.94 1.43 8.07
C ASN A 299 -15.25 -0.06 8.24
N PHE A 300 -15.62 -0.76 7.16
CA PHE A 300 -15.84 -2.19 7.21
C PHE A 300 -14.54 -2.94 7.51
N ILE A 301 -13.44 -2.65 6.78
CA ILE A 301 -12.12 -3.25 7.03
C ILE A 301 -11.69 -3.02 8.49
N ALA A 302 -11.72 -1.75 8.94
CA ALA A 302 -11.32 -1.35 10.28
C ALA A 302 -12.06 -2.12 11.38
N ASN A 303 -13.38 -2.25 11.25
CA ASN A 303 -14.21 -2.87 12.28
C ASN A 303 -14.21 -4.41 12.24
N LYS A 304 -13.95 -5.02 11.08
CA LYS A 304 -14.02 -6.49 10.94
C LYS A 304 -12.68 -7.16 11.23
N VAL A 305 -11.61 -6.64 10.63
CA VAL A 305 -10.28 -7.27 10.68
C VAL A 305 -9.21 -6.35 11.26
N GLY A 306 -9.47 -5.03 11.33
CA GLY A 306 -8.45 -4.01 11.59
C GLY A 306 -7.78 -3.58 10.30
N ILE A 307 -7.28 -2.34 10.24
CA ILE A 307 -6.58 -1.86 9.05
C ILE A 307 -5.15 -2.41 9.08
N PRO A 308 -4.71 -3.13 8.04
CA PRO A 308 -3.31 -3.47 7.87
C PRO A 308 -2.46 -2.20 7.68
N GLU A 309 -1.25 -2.19 8.22
CA GLU A 309 -0.30 -1.11 7.95
C GLU A 309 -0.02 -1.00 6.45
N ASP A 310 0.23 0.22 5.97
CA ASP A 310 0.62 0.49 4.57
C ASP A 310 -0.39 0.02 3.50
N LEU A 311 -1.68 -0.02 3.85
CA LEU A 311 -2.78 -0.28 2.92
C LEU A 311 -2.99 0.89 1.96
N TYR A 312 -3.14 0.62 0.66
CA TYR A 312 -3.47 1.63 -0.34
C TYR A 312 -4.55 1.15 -1.32
N ILE A 313 -5.28 2.10 -1.91
CA ILE A 313 -6.29 1.79 -2.94
C ILE A 313 -5.58 1.43 -4.25
N SER A 314 -5.81 0.21 -4.74
CA SER A 314 -5.25 -0.28 -6.01
C SER A 314 -6.18 -0.08 -7.19
N SER A 315 -7.50 -0.19 -7.01
CA SER A 315 -8.48 0.11 -8.06
C SER A 315 -9.87 0.43 -7.52
N VAL A 316 -10.65 1.17 -8.30
CA VAL A 316 -12.06 1.46 -8.09
C VAL A 316 -12.76 1.32 -9.42
N ASN A 317 -13.63 0.32 -9.54
CA ASN A 317 -14.36 0.03 -10.76
C ASN A 317 -15.87 0.11 -10.52
N PRO A 318 -16.65 0.87 -11.31
CA PRO A 318 -18.09 0.90 -11.16
C PRO A 318 -18.69 -0.48 -11.49
N ILE A 319 -19.59 -0.96 -10.65
CA ILE A 319 -20.32 -2.23 -10.83
C ILE A 319 -21.84 -2.00 -10.76
N LYS A 320 -22.60 -3.03 -11.10
CA LYS A 320 -24.07 -3.07 -11.04
C LYS A 320 -24.52 -4.48 -10.66
N ASP A 321 -25.53 -4.56 -9.79
CA ASP A 321 -26.16 -5.80 -9.35
C ASP A 321 -27.69 -5.62 -9.33
N GLY A 322 -28.40 -6.28 -10.24
CA GLY A 322 -29.81 -5.96 -10.47
C GLY A 322 -29.95 -4.49 -10.89
N ASP A 323 -30.69 -3.68 -10.15
CA ASP A 323 -30.78 -2.23 -10.34
C ASP A 323 -29.85 -1.42 -9.42
N ASN A 324 -29.13 -2.09 -8.51
CA ASN A 324 -28.23 -1.44 -7.58
C ASN A 324 -26.91 -1.08 -8.25
N LEU A 325 -26.44 0.14 -8.01
CA LEU A 325 -25.19 0.68 -8.54
C LEU A 325 -24.18 0.82 -7.41
N GLY A 326 -22.95 0.38 -7.67
CA GLY A 326 -21.89 0.39 -6.66
C GLY A 326 -20.50 0.43 -7.27
N TYR A 327 -19.52 0.05 -6.46
CA TYR A 327 -18.11 -0.03 -6.84
C TYR A 327 -17.50 -1.35 -6.35
N LYS A 328 -16.68 -1.96 -7.22
CA LYS A 328 -15.66 -2.91 -6.80
C LYS A 328 -14.41 -2.11 -6.43
N ILE A 329 -14.04 -2.15 -5.16
CA ILE A 329 -12.89 -1.44 -4.59
C ILE A 329 -11.86 -2.48 -4.19
N THR A 330 -10.63 -2.32 -4.66
CA THR A 330 -9.53 -3.21 -4.33
C THR A 330 -8.42 -2.45 -3.62
N PHE A 331 -7.78 -3.10 -2.66
CA PHE A 331 -6.65 -2.58 -1.91
C PHE A 331 -5.49 -3.56 -1.96
N ASN A 332 -4.28 -3.01 -1.95
CA ASN A 332 -3.03 -3.75 -1.83
C ASN A 332 -2.21 -3.19 -0.66
N LEU A 333 -1.15 -3.91 -0.31
CA LEU A 333 -0.20 -3.49 0.71
C LEU A 333 1.08 -2.99 0.07
N THR A 334 1.75 -2.09 0.77
CA THR A 334 3.18 -1.84 0.55
C THR A 334 3.96 -2.21 1.81
N ASP A 335 5.27 -2.36 1.71
CA ASP A 335 6.17 -2.23 2.86
C ASP A 335 7.16 -1.12 2.50
N ASN A 336 7.21 -0.06 3.31
CA ASN A 336 8.02 1.13 3.02
C ASN A 336 7.80 1.67 1.59
N SER A 337 6.55 1.69 1.11
CA SER A 337 6.09 2.02 -0.26
C SER A 337 6.70 1.19 -1.41
N VAL A 338 7.24 0.01 -1.12
CA VAL A 338 7.46 -1.05 -2.12
C VAL A 338 6.18 -1.88 -2.20
N PRO A 339 5.49 -1.95 -3.35
CA PRO A 339 4.24 -2.71 -3.48
C PRO A 339 4.43 -4.19 -3.19
N ILE A 340 3.41 -4.79 -2.58
CA ILE A 340 3.33 -6.23 -2.37
C ILE A 340 2.29 -6.81 -3.31
N VAL A 341 2.74 -7.76 -4.11
CA VAL A 341 1.98 -8.41 -5.17
C VAL A 341 1.64 -9.84 -4.71
N VAL A 342 0.35 -10.13 -4.59
CA VAL A 342 -0.17 -11.42 -4.11
C VAL A 342 -0.20 -12.43 -5.25
N ASP A 343 0.82 -13.27 -5.37
CA ASP A 343 0.90 -14.37 -6.32
C ASP A 343 -0.05 -15.52 -5.90
N ASP A 344 -1.31 -15.41 -6.31
CA ASP A 344 -2.38 -16.38 -6.06
C ASP A 344 -3.31 -16.47 -7.28
N GLU A 345 -3.75 -17.68 -7.62
CA GLU A 345 -4.62 -17.93 -8.79
C GLU A 345 -6.04 -17.35 -8.60
N GLU A 346 -6.55 -17.29 -7.37
CA GLU A 346 -7.91 -16.85 -7.04
C GLU A 346 -7.99 -15.39 -6.59
N MET A 347 -6.88 -14.77 -6.17
CA MET A 347 -6.80 -13.42 -5.60
C MET A 347 -5.62 -12.64 -6.16
N GLN A 348 -5.90 -11.63 -6.97
CA GLN A 348 -4.85 -10.75 -7.51
C GLN A 348 -4.55 -9.54 -6.59
N ASN A 349 -5.46 -9.24 -5.68
CA ASN A 349 -5.40 -8.13 -4.74
C ASN A 349 -5.45 -8.60 -3.28
N TYR A 350 -4.87 -7.80 -2.39
CA TYR A 350 -4.85 -8.13 -0.97
C TYR A 350 -6.24 -8.09 -0.34
N ILE A 351 -7.04 -7.07 -0.66
CA ILE A 351 -8.44 -6.95 -0.28
C ILE A 351 -9.28 -6.59 -1.50
N GLU A 352 -10.45 -7.22 -1.65
CA GLU A 352 -11.46 -6.87 -2.64
C GLU A 352 -12.83 -6.69 -1.97
N LEU A 353 -13.54 -5.60 -2.27
CA LEU A 353 -14.91 -5.37 -1.80
C LEU A 353 -15.84 -5.01 -2.95
N GLU A 354 -17.09 -5.45 -2.85
CA GLU A 354 -18.20 -4.88 -3.60
C GLU A 354 -19.09 -4.07 -2.66
N VAL A 355 -19.15 -2.76 -2.91
CA VAL A 355 -19.84 -1.80 -2.04
C VAL A 355 -20.86 -1.00 -2.83
N TYR A 356 -22.08 -0.95 -2.30
CA TYR A 356 -23.24 -0.28 -2.87
C TYR A 356 -23.71 0.76 -1.85
N LEU A 357 -23.28 2.02 -2.02
CA LEU A 357 -23.45 3.09 -1.04
C LEU A 357 -22.92 2.67 0.34
N ASP A 358 -23.80 2.48 1.33
CA ASP A 358 -23.50 2.09 2.70
C ASP A 358 -23.61 0.57 2.94
N HIS A 359 -23.84 -0.23 1.90
CA HIS A 359 -23.92 -1.69 1.98
C HIS A 359 -22.67 -2.37 1.40
N VAL A 360 -22.03 -3.24 2.18
CA VAL A 360 -20.94 -4.11 1.70
C VAL A 360 -21.54 -5.46 1.36
N LYS A 361 -21.64 -5.77 0.07
CA LYS A 361 -22.24 -7.02 -0.41
C LYS A 361 -21.27 -8.19 -0.30
N SER A 362 -20.01 -7.95 -0.66
CA SER A 362 -18.97 -8.98 -0.59
C SER A 362 -17.63 -8.38 -0.16
N TYR A 363 -16.82 -9.23 0.46
CA TYR A 363 -15.48 -8.90 0.93
C TYR A 363 -14.59 -10.13 0.77
N ARG A 364 -13.38 -9.95 0.26
CA ARG A 364 -12.32 -10.97 0.24
C ARG A 364 -11.02 -10.35 0.75
N GLN A 365 -10.26 -11.11 1.53
CA GLN A 365 -8.94 -10.69 2.01
C GLN A 365 -7.98 -11.87 2.13
N VAL A 366 -6.72 -11.66 1.74
CA VAL A 366 -5.60 -12.51 2.18
C VAL A 366 -5.27 -12.16 3.63
N TYR A 367 -5.69 -12.97 4.60
CA TYR A 367 -5.52 -12.65 6.02
C TYR A 367 -4.10 -13.00 6.48
N ARG A 368 -3.33 -11.98 6.83
CA ARG A 368 -1.95 -12.11 7.32
C ARG A 368 -1.55 -10.91 8.17
N GLN A 369 -0.47 -11.03 8.91
CA GLN A 369 0.12 -9.96 9.70
C GLN A 369 1.59 -9.76 9.30
N THR A 370 2.03 -8.51 9.25
CA THR A 370 3.46 -8.20 9.15
C THR A 370 4.12 -8.56 10.46
N GLU A 371 5.17 -9.38 10.40
CA GLU A 371 6.00 -9.56 11.59
C GLU A 371 6.88 -8.33 11.76
N THR A 372 6.67 -7.63 12.86
CA THR A 372 7.53 -6.54 13.28
C THR A 372 8.73 -7.15 14.02
N ASP A 373 9.74 -7.58 13.26
CA ASP A 373 11.04 -7.92 13.85
C ASP A 373 11.68 -6.62 14.40
N PRO A 374 12.05 -6.56 15.69
CA PRO A 374 12.79 -5.42 16.24
C PRO A 374 14.15 -5.20 15.58
N ASP A 375 14.74 -6.21 14.92
CA ASP A 375 16.00 -6.11 14.18
C ASP A 375 15.72 -6.02 12.66
N ILE A 376 15.36 -4.83 12.18
CA ILE A 376 15.17 -4.56 10.75
C ILE A 376 16.47 -4.86 9.99
N ASN A 377 16.49 -5.97 9.26
CA ASN A 377 17.63 -6.37 8.44
C ASN A 377 17.50 -5.80 7.02
N TYR A 378 18.59 -5.18 6.55
CA TYR A 378 18.72 -4.73 5.17
C TYR A 378 19.80 -5.56 4.47
N GLU A 379 19.43 -6.20 3.37
CA GLU A 379 20.35 -6.91 2.49
C GLU A 379 20.74 -6.04 1.30
N ASN A 380 22.03 -6.03 0.97
CA ASN A 380 22.50 -5.39 -0.25
C ASN A 380 22.28 -6.32 -1.44
N THR A 381 21.14 -6.19 -2.10
CA THR A 381 20.76 -7.05 -3.22
C THR A 381 21.30 -6.50 -4.52
N ARG A 382 21.88 -7.39 -5.33
CA ARG A 382 22.36 -7.04 -6.67
C ARG A 382 21.20 -7.03 -7.65
N ILE A 383 21.03 -5.94 -8.38
CA ILE A 383 20.08 -5.83 -9.49
C ILE A 383 20.81 -6.12 -10.81
N LEU A 384 20.30 -7.07 -11.58
CA LEU A 384 20.76 -7.30 -12.94
C LEU A 384 20.32 -6.13 -13.84
N PRO A 385 21.19 -5.59 -14.73
CA PRO A 385 20.81 -4.50 -15.62
C PRO A 385 19.59 -4.84 -16.48
N LEU A 386 18.70 -3.87 -16.68
CA LEU A 386 17.45 -4.04 -17.42
C LEU A 386 17.67 -4.64 -18.82
N GLU A 387 18.72 -4.20 -19.52
CA GLU A 387 19.05 -4.68 -20.87
C GLU A 387 19.40 -6.16 -20.85
N THR A 388 20.04 -6.61 -19.78
CA THR A 388 20.40 -8.03 -19.59
C THR A 388 19.17 -8.86 -19.28
N ILE A 389 18.26 -8.36 -18.42
CA ILE A 389 16.98 -9.01 -18.15
C ILE A 389 16.18 -9.15 -19.45
N VAL A 390 16.03 -8.06 -20.21
CA VAL A 390 15.29 -8.06 -21.47
C VAL A 390 15.96 -8.98 -22.50
N SER A 391 17.28 -8.92 -22.66
CA SER A 391 17.99 -9.73 -23.66
C SER A 391 17.88 -11.22 -23.38
N ASN A 392 17.98 -11.62 -22.11
CA ASN A 392 17.92 -13.03 -21.70
C ASN A 392 16.51 -13.61 -21.83
N ASN A 393 15.49 -12.75 -21.79
CA ASN A 393 14.09 -13.13 -21.76
C ASN A 393 13.32 -12.62 -22.99
N LYS A 394 14.01 -12.35 -24.10
CA LYS A 394 13.44 -11.72 -25.29
C LYS A 394 12.13 -12.36 -25.77
N VAL A 395 12.07 -13.70 -25.72
CA VAL A 395 10.93 -14.52 -26.14
C VAL A 395 9.65 -14.26 -25.34
N LEU A 396 9.76 -13.72 -24.13
CA LEU A 396 8.61 -13.36 -23.29
C LEU A 396 8.01 -12.02 -23.69
N PHE A 397 8.81 -11.11 -24.23
CA PHE A 397 8.36 -9.79 -24.69
C PHE A 397 7.81 -9.84 -26.11
N VAL A 398 8.47 -10.61 -26.97
CA VAL A 398 8.14 -10.66 -28.40
C VAL A 398 8.24 -12.09 -28.91
N ASN A 399 7.39 -12.45 -29.88
CA ASN A 399 7.45 -13.75 -30.53
C ASN A 399 8.84 -14.00 -31.17
N ASP A 400 9.27 -15.26 -31.25
CA ASP A 400 10.58 -15.66 -31.78
C ASP A 400 10.87 -15.17 -33.21
N GLU A 401 9.83 -14.96 -34.02
CA GLU A 401 9.94 -14.43 -35.39
C GLU A 401 10.13 -12.90 -35.44
N SER A 402 10.07 -12.22 -34.30
CA SER A 402 10.15 -10.76 -34.20
C SER A 402 11.57 -10.26 -34.43
N THR A 403 11.72 -9.29 -35.33
CA THR A 403 12.98 -8.59 -35.59
C THR A 403 13.27 -7.48 -34.58
N LYS A 404 12.36 -7.21 -33.62
CA LYS A 404 12.55 -6.18 -32.59
C LYS A 404 13.84 -6.43 -31.81
N SER A 405 14.69 -5.43 -31.64
CA SER A 405 15.91 -5.52 -30.83
C SER A 405 15.60 -5.40 -29.33
N THR A 406 16.62 -5.56 -28.47
CA THR A 406 16.50 -5.25 -27.04
C THR A 406 16.13 -3.79 -26.83
N GLU A 407 16.70 -2.86 -27.60
CA GLU A 407 16.36 -1.44 -27.52
C GLU A 407 14.90 -1.19 -27.91
N ASP A 408 14.38 -1.87 -28.94
CA ASP A 408 12.96 -1.76 -29.33
C ASP A 408 12.03 -2.23 -28.21
N ILE A 409 12.43 -3.26 -27.45
CA ILE A 409 11.64 -3.74 -26.31
C ILE A 409 11.66 -2.71 -25.18
N ILE A 410 12.85 -2.21 -24.80
CA ILE A 410 12.99 -1.16 -23.76
C ILE A 410 12.20 0.10 -24.14
N LEU A 411 12.21 0.48 -25.42
CA LEU A 411 11.43 1.60 -25.95
C LEU A 411 9.92 1.42 -25.76
N ASN A 412 9.42 0.21 -25.57
CA ASN A 412 7.99 -0.08 -25.39
C ASN A 412 7.61 -0.45 -23.94
N ILE A 413 8.55 -0.48 -23.00
CA ILE A 413 8.27 -0.67 -21.56
C ILE A 413 7.51 0.53 -21.00
N SER A 414 6.32 0.36 -20.45
CA SER A 414 5.50 1.47 -19.93
C SER A 414 5.83 1.87 -18.49
N ASP A 415 6.28 0.93 -17.66
CA ASP A 415 6.68 1.19 -16.28
C ASP A 415 7.65 0.11 -15.78
N ILE A 416 8.43 0.45 -14.74
CA ILE A 416 9.32 -0.48 -14.04
C ILE A 416 9.23 -0.20 -12.55
N ASN A 417 8.98 -1.22 -11.75
CA ASN A 417 8.89 -1.11 -10.30
C ASN A 417 9.65 -2.25 -9.61
N LEU A 418 10.07 -1.99 -8.37
CA LEU A 418 10.44 -3.05 -7.43
C LEU A 418 9.20 -3.45 -6.65
N VAL A 419 8.99 -4.74 -6.48
CA VAL A 419 7.83 -5.28 -5.77
C VAL A 419 8.24 -6.48 -4.91
N TYR A 420 7.58 -6.66 -3.78
CA TYR A 420 7.62 -7.92 -3.04
C TYR A 420 6.56 -8.85 -3.60
N LEU A 421 6.94 -10.09 -3.85
CA LEU A 421 6.04 -11.17 -4.21
C LEU A 421 5.68 -11.94 -2.97
N TYR A 422 4.38 -12.11 -2.78
CA TYR A 422 3.84 -12.96 -1.74
C TYR A 422 3.12 -14.12 -2.38
N ASN A 423 3.62 -15.33 -2.13
CA ASN A 423 2.91 -16.56 -2.44
C ASN A 423 1.99 -16.90 -1.27
N SER A 424 0.69 -16.98 -1.52
CA SER A 424 -0.33 -17.32 -0.51
C SER A 424 -0.32 -18.81 -0.14
N ALA A 425 0.29 -19.67 -0.96
CA ALA A 425 0.27 -21.11 -0.83
C ALA A 425 1.51 -21.69 -0.12
N SER A 426 2.51 -20.87 0.23
CA SER A 426 3.71 -21.32 0.95
C SER A 426 3.54 -21.24 2.46
N GLU A 427 4.13 -22.21 3.19
CA GLU A 427 3.97 -22.45 4.64
C GLU A 427 4.41 -21.28 5.55
N ASP A 428 4.14 -21.45 6.85
CA ASP A 428 3.98 -20.50 7.98
C ASP A 428 4.83 -19.23 8.06
N GLU A 429 6.04 -19.20 7.49
CA GLU A 429 6.94 -18.04 7.50
C GLU A 429 7.51 -17.77 6.10
N ASN A 430 6.97 -16.74 5.43
CA ASN A 430 7.43 -16.36 4.10
C ASN A 430 8.21 -15.06 4.17
N LYS A 431 9.55 -15.16 4.11
CA LYS A 431 10.37 -14.05 3.59
C LYS A 431 9.86 -13.75 2.18
N LEU A 432 9.44 -12.52 1.95
CA LEU A 432 8.93 -12.12 0.65
C LEU A 432 10.07 -12.02 -0.35
N ASP A 433 9.89 -12.63 -1.52
CA ASP A 433 10.84 -12.50 -2.62
C ASP A 433 10.69 -11.12 -3.27
N ILE A 434 11.79 -10.41 -3.46
CA ILE A 434 11.76 -9.15 -4.21
C ILE A 434 11.99 -9.40 -5.70
N ALA A 435 11.20 -8.74 -6.53
CA ALA A 435 11.22 -8.86 -7.98
C ALA A 435 11.20 -7.51 -8.68
N MET A 436 11.65 -7.52 -9.92
CA MET A 436 11.45 -6.43 -10.87
C MET A 436 10.14 -6.68 -11.63
N GLU A 437 9.20 -5.76 -11.46
CA GLU A 437 7.98 -5.66 -12.25
C GLU A 437 8.26 -4.81 -13.50
N ILE A 438 7.92 -5.33 -14.68
CA ILE A 438 8.07 -4.65 -15.97
C ILE A 438 6.72 -4.66 -16.68
N ASP A 439 6.15 -3.48 -16.90
CA ASP A 439 4.93 -3.32 -17.69
C ASP A 439 5.29 -3.23 -19.17
N TYR A 440 4.76 -4.13 -20.00
CA TYR A 440 5.03 -4.19 -21.44
C TYR A 440 3.78 -4.53 -22.23
N GLU A 441 3.36 -3.67 -23.17
CA GLU A 441 2.20 -3.90 -24.06
C GLU A 441 0.92 -4.39 -23.31
N LYS A 442 0.64 -3.81 -22.13
CA LYS A 442 -0.48 -4.14 -21.21
C LYS A 442 -0.34 -5.45 -20.43
N ARG A 443 0.81 -6.10 -20.50
CA ARG A 443 1.17 -7.27 -19.70
C ARG A 443 2.10 -6.82 -18.57
N THR A 444 2.03 -7.49 -17.43
CA THR A 444 2.91 -7.22 -16.30
C THR A 444 3.81 -8.43 -16.09
N LEU A 445 5.11 -8.28 -16.27
CA LEU A 445 6.09 -9.37 -16.19
C LEU A 445 6.98 -9.21 -14.96
N PHE A 446 7.23 -10.30 -14.24
CA PHE A 446 8.00 -10.28 -13.00
C PHE A 446 9.29 -11.08 -13.15
N PHE A 447 10.40 -10.51 -12.70
CA PHE A 447 11.74 -11.10 -12.83
C PHE A 447 12.52 -11.06 -11.51
N SER A 448 13.30 -12.11 -11.24
CA SER A 448 14.25 -12.14 -10.13
C SER A 448 15.31 -11.05 -10.30
N LEU A 449 15.54 -10.23 -9.27
CA LEU A 449 16.51 -9.13 -9.34
C LEU A 449 17.93 -9.60 -9.66
N GLU A 450 18.39 -10.67 -9.02
CA GLU A 450 19.79 -11.11 -9.14
C GLU A 450 20.05 -11.90 -10.42
N SER A 451 19.14 -12.81 -10.76
CA SER A 451 19.32 -13.74 -11.87
C SER A 451 18.69 -13.28 -13.19
N GLY A 452 17.75 -12.34 -13.12
CA GLY A 452 16.92 -11.94 -14.25
C GLY A 452 15.99 -13.04 -14.75
N LYS A 453 15.82 -14.14 -14.02
CA LYS A 453 14.88 -15.20 -14.41
C LYS A 453 13.44 -14.72 -14.29
N PHE A 454 12.62 -15.07 -15.26
CA PHE A 454 11.18 -14.89 -15.20
C PHE A 454 10.57 -15.66 -14.03
N ILE A 455 9.62 -15.02 -13.34
CA ILE A 455 8.89 -15.57 -12.21
C ILE A 455 7.44 -15.84 -12.62
N MET A 456 6.70 -14.79 -12.99
CA MET A 456 5.28 -14.87 -13.35
C MET A 456 4.86 -13.72 -14.29
N GLU A 457 3.64 -13.82 -14.82
CA GLU A 457 2.98 -12.80 -15.64
C GLU A 457 1.56 -12.53 -15.13
N ARG A 458 1.09 -11.28 -15.28
CA ARG A 458 -0.31 -10.86 -15.05
C ARG A 458 -0.90 -10.10 -16.21
#